data_AF-A0A7C6RJG4-F1
#
_entry.id   AF-A0A7C6RJG4-F1
#
_cell.length_a   1.000
_cell.length_b   1.000
_cell.length_c   1.000
_cell.angle_alpha   90.00
_cell.angle_beta   90.00
_cell.angle_gamma   90.00
#
_symmetry.space_group_name_H-M   'P 1'
#
loop_
_entity.id
_entity.type
_entity.pdbx_description
1 polymer ?
#
loop_
_entity_poly.entity_id
_entity_poly.type
_entity_poly.pdbx_seq_one_letter_code
_entity_poly.pdbx_strand_id
1 'polypeptide(L)'
;MLAASLTHVIAGLVYALVLSGAWMRFSWYDGGFVLARFLWLLSCYAWPTALTIGLVVATTTRQRLAVGVAYLAMLFAFSGWGLVRNPELSALDIARFWAITNLPATVLLLAFLHRRIRAVGPLVLAFMVVAVTGSQLAVGLAGQSEATLRQVVTFGSLLGLDGVQLFWGLMLAGAALAGLLGWQLLKWLGRRHVARRSSDQGLTLEAMWLLFAVVQTVSFAFEGLAWMAAGVVAFAAWKLVTAAGFRLAGLGLRAPAAAGHEAAHGQARAPALLLLRVFALGARSERLFDALGKRWLRIGNIDMIAGPDLATTAVEPHEFLDFVGGRLSRQFVRDEADLAQRFAARALGPDPDGRHRVNEFFCHDDTWRPTMLRLATAADVVLMDLRGFSPQNQGCRYELQQLLDFVPLERVVVLIDADAARNFIEGTLEALWRASRADSPNRSAMPARVRLLEDRGDATVARLVDALLQALAAAAASAPPGVSPRG
;
A
#
# COMPACT_ATOMS: atom_id res chain seq x y z
N MET A 1 4.32 1.36 -14.15
CA MET A 1 3.62 2.39 -13.33
C MET A 1 2.42 3.00 -14.05
N LEU A 2 2.54 3.43 -15.31
CA LEU A 2 1.45 4.07 -16.07
C LEU A 2 0.17 3.21 -16.20
N ALA A 3 0.31 1.90 -16.48
CA ALA A 3 -0.84 1.00 -16.58
C ALA A 3 -1.62 0.89 -15.25
N ALA A 4 -0.90 0.86 -14.12
CA ALA A 4 -1.52 0.80 -12.79
C ALA A 4 -2.22 2.11 -12.43
N SER A 5 -1.61 3.27 -12.75
CA SER A 5 -2.26 4.56 -12.53
C SER A 5 -3.51 4.73 -13.39
N LEU A 6 -3.44 4.35 -14.67
CA LEU A 6 -4.60 4.41 -15.57
C LEU A 6 -5.74 3.51 -15.09
N THR A 7 -5.42 2.30 -14.63
CA THR A 7 -6.40 1.37 -14.05
C THR A 7 -7.14 2.01 -12.87
N HIS A 8 -6.42 2.67 -11.95
CA HIS A 8 -7.03 3.34 -10.81
C HIS A 8 -7.88 4.55 -11.21
N VAL A 9 -7.47 5.33 -12.21
CA VAL A 9 -8.27 6.45 -12.74
C VAL A 9 -9.57 5.95 -13.33
N ILE A 10 -9.52 4.93 -14.20
CA ILE A 10 -10.72 4.35 -14.83
C ILE A 10 -11.65 3.76 -13.77
N ALA A 11 -11.12 2.98 -12.82
CA ALA A 11 -11.92 2.41 -11.73
C ALA A 11 -12.59 3.48 -10.87
N GLY A 12 -11.89 4.58 -10.57
CA GLY A 12 -12.44 5.71 -9.82
C GLY A 12 -13.51 6.50 -10.58
N LEU A 13 -13.37 6.63 -11.90
CA LEU A 13 -14.41 7.22 -12.75
C LEU A 13 -15.66 6.35 -12.82
N VAL A 14 -15.51 5.02 -12.91
CA VAL A 14 -16.65 4.08 -12.89
C VAL A 14 -17.38 4.15 -11.54
N TYR A 15 -16.65 4.21 -10.43
CA TYR A 15 -17.23 4.44 -9.11
C TYR A 15 -18.07 5.73 -9.07
N ALA A 16 -17.48 6.84 -9.53
CA ALA A 16 -18.15 8.13 -9.53
C ALA A 16 -19.38 8.14 -10.45
N LEU A 17 -19.31 7.42 -11.58
CA LEU A 17 -20.42 7.27 -12.52
C LEU A 17 -21.60 6.52 -11.91
N VAL A 18 -21.34 5.47 -11.11
CA VAL A 18 -22.40 4.74 -10.40
C VAL A 18 -23.12 5.67 -9.42
N LEU A 19 -22.39 6.44 -8.61
CA LEU A 19 -22.99 7.33 -7.63
C LEU A 19 -23.72 8.51 -8.28
N SER A 20 -23.12 9.15 -9.28
CA SER A 20 -23.78 10.21 -10.05
C SER A 20 -25.02 9.72 -10.78
N GLY A 21 -24.99 8.50 -11.31
CA GLY A 21 -26.15 7.86 -11.95
C GLY A 21 -27.28 7.58 -10.98
N ALA A 22 -26.96 7.05 -9.79
CA ALA A 22 -27.93 6.85 -8.72
C ALA A 22 -28.58 8.17 -8.30
N TRP A 23 -27.76 9.22 -8.12
CA TRP A 23 -28.24 10.56 -7.79
C TRP A 23 -29.22 11.10 -8.84
N MET A 24 -28.83 11.03 -10.12
CA MET A 24 -29.70 11.45 -11.23
C MET A 24 -31.01 10.68 -11.31
N ARG A 25 -31.00 9.41 -10.87
CA ARG A 25 -32.17 8.54 -10.97
C ARG A 25 -33.22 8.85 -9.91
N PHE A 26 -32.83 9.12 -8.67
CA PHE A 26 -33.80 9.51 -7.64
C PHE A 26 -34.25 10.96 -7.82
N SER A 27 -33.38 11.86 -8.30
CA SER A 27 -33.73 13.25 -8.60
C SER A 27 -34.38 13.45 -9.98
N TRP A 28 -34.80 12.37 -10.65
CA TRP A 28 -35.23 12.43 -12.05
C TRP A 28 -36.48 13.29 -12.23
N TYR A 29 -37.39 13.22 -11.26
CA TYR A 29 -38.65 13.96 -11.30
C TYR A 29 -38.47 15.47 -11.10
N ASP A 30 -37.32 15.92 -10.59
CA ASP A 30 -37.01 17.33 -10.33
C ASP A 30 -36.40 18.07 -11.54
N GLY A 31 -36.50 17.51 -12.76
CA GLY A 31 -36.02 18.17 -13.98
C GLY A 31 -35.21 17.31 -14.95
N GLY A 32 -35.27 15.98 -14.84
CA GLY A 32 -34.67 15.05 -15.81
C GLY A 32 -33.13 15.08 -15.83
N PHE A 33 -32.52 14.71 -16.96
CA PHE A 33 -31.07 14.69 -17.09
C PHE A 33 -30.51 16.09 -17.41
N VAL A 34 -29.57 16.56 -16.59
CA VAL A 34 -28.86 17.84 -16.78
C VAL A 34 -27.36 17.58 -16.78
N LEU A 35 -26.70 17.83 -17.92
CA LEU A 35 -25.29 17.52 -18.11
C LEU A 35 -24.37 18.28 -17.13
N ALA A 36 -24.64 19.56 -16.88
CA ALA A 36 -23.85 20.37 -15.93
C ALA A 36 -23.88 19.79 -14.51
N ARG A 37 -25.05 19.38 -14.05
CA ARG A 37 -25.24 18.72 -12.77
C ARG A 37 -24.54 17.35 -12.73
N PHE A 38 -24.61 16.59 -13.83
CA PHE A 38 -23.95 15.28 -13.92
C PHE A 38 -22.42 15.40 -13.86
N LEU A 39 -21.82 16.31 -14.61
CA LEU A 39 -20.36 16.52 -14.58
C LEU A 39 -19.89 17.04 -13.22
N TRP A 40 -20.66 17.92 -12.59
CA TRP A 40 -20.40 18.36 -11.22
C TRP A 40 -20.37 17.18 -10.24
N LEU A 41 -21.44 16.38 -10.19
CA LEU A 41 -21.51 15.21 -9.31
C LEU A 41 -20.40 14.20 -9.60
N LEU A 42 -20.12 13.93 -10.87
CA LEU A 42 -19.05 13.03 -11.29
C LEU A 42 -17.70 13.49 -10.72
N SER A 43 -17.40 14.79 -10.83
CA SER A 43 -16.16 15.34 -10.27
C SER A 43 -16.12 15.37 -8.74
N CYS A 44 -17.27 15.57 -8.09
CA CYS A 44 -17.39 15.52 -6.63
C CYS A 44 -17.12 14.10 -6.11
N TYR A 45 -17.77 13.08 -6.68
CA TYR A 45 -17.60 11.68 -6.29
C TYR A 45 -16.25 11.10 -6.73
N ALA A 46 -15.56 11.70 -7.71
CA ALA A 46 -14.24 11.27 -8.17
C ALA A 46 -13.07 11.61 -7.22
N TRP A 47 -13.30 12.39 -6.15
CA TRP A 47 -12.24 12.78 -5.19
C TRP A 47 -11.36 11.62 -4.66
N PRO A 48 -11.89 10.44 -4.29
CA PRO A 48 -11.07 9.33 -3.80
C PRO A 48 -10.08 8.81 -4.85
N THR A 49 -10.31 9.09 -6.13
CA THR A 49 -9.37 8.82 -7.22
C THR A 49 -8.09 9.64 -7.06
N ALA A 50 -8.21 10.94 -6.76
CA ALA A 50 -7.05 11.81 -6.56
C ALA A 50 -6.22 11.35 -5.35
N LEU A 51 -6.89 10.96 -4.26
CA LEU A 51 -6.23 10.37 -3.09
C LEU A 51 -5.51 9.05 -3.44
N THR A 52 -6.17 8.17 -4.21
CA THR A 52 -5.57 6.91 -4.69
C THR A 52 -4.29 7.16 -5.48
N ILE A 53 -4.32 8.08 -6.45
CA ILE A 53 -3.15 8.41 -7.27
C ILE A 53 -2.05 9.04 -6.42
N GLY A 54 -2.39 9.92 -5.46
CA GLY A 54 -1.44 10.48 -4.51
C GLY A 54 -0.76 9.42 -3.62
N LEU A 55 -1.50 8.39 -3.20
CA LEU A 55 -0.97 7.29 -2.38
C LEU A 55 -0.13 6.31 -3.21
N VAL A 56 -0.57 5.97 -4.42
CA VAL A 56 0.05 4.93 -5.25
C VAL A 56 1.23 5.44 -6.06
N VAL A 57 1.08 6.59 -6.72
CA VAL A 57 2.02 7.08 -7.74
C VAL A 57 2.97 8.14 -7.19
N ALA A 58 2.44 9.09 -6.41
CA ALA A 58 3.23 10.25 -6.00
C ALA A 58 4.27 9.88 -4.92
N THR A 59 5.55 9.98 -5.27
CA THR A 59 6.69 9.75 -4.37
C THR A 59 7.10 11.04 -3.65
N THR A 60 6.84 12.21 -4.22
CA THR A 60 7.22 13.52 -3.66
C THR A 60 6.02 14.39 -3.31
N THR A 61 6.22 15.38 -2.44
CA THR A 61 5.18 16.38 -2.10
C THR A 61 4.72 17.15 -3.33
N ARG A 62 5.66 17.52 -4.22
CA ARG A 62 5.34 18.21 -5.48
C ARG A 62 4.40 17.40 -6.37
N GLN A 63 4.63 16.09 -6.49
CA GLN A 63 3.74 15.21 -7.25
C GLN A 63 2.35 15.09 -6.60
N ARG A 64 2.28 15.02 -5.26
CA ARG A 64 0.98 15.01 -4.55
C ARG A 64 0.21 16.31 -4.76
N LEU A 65 0.90 17.45 -4.69
CA LEU A 65 0.32 18.77 -4.99
C LEU A 65 -0.15 18.86 -6.44
N ALA A 66 0.63 18.37 -7.40
CA ALA A 66 0.24 18.36 -8.81
C ALA A 66 -1.05 17.55 -9.05
N VAL A 67 -1.19 16.39 -8.41
CA VAL A 67 -2.44 15.59 -8.47
C VAL A 67 -3.61 16.35 -7.85
N GLY A 68 -3.40 17.00 -6.70
CA GLY A 68 -4.42 17.84 -6.06
C GLY A 68 -4.85 19.02 -6.93
N VAL A 69 -3.88 19.74 -7.51
CA VAL A 69 -4.14 20.88 -8.41
C VAL A 69 -4.88 20.42 -9.67
N ALA A 70 -4.49 19.29 -10.27
CA ALA A 70 -5.18 18.74 -11.44
C ALA A 70 -6.65 18.41 -11.13
N TYR A 71 -6.91 17.79 -9.97
CA TYR A 71 -8.27 17.53 -9.50
C TYR A 71 -9.06 18.82 -9.27
N LEU A 72 -8.48 19.80 -8.57
CA LEU A 72 -9.13 21.08 -8.28
C LEU A 72 -9.42 21.87 -9.57
N ALA A 73 -8.52 21.85 -10.55
CA ALA A 73 -8.74 22.48 -11.84
C ALA A 73 -9.95 21.86 -12.57
N MET A 74 -10.06 20.53 -12.58
CA MET A 74 -11.22 19.83 -13.12
C MET A 74 -12.51 20.18 -12.35
N LEU A 75 -12.45 20.18 -11.02
CA LEU A 75 -13.58 20.53 -10.15
C LEU A 75 -14.08 21.95 -10.44
N PHE A 76 -13.17 22.92 -10.50
CA PHE A 76 -13.49 24.32 -10.79
C PHE A 76 -14.03 24.53 -12.20
N ALA A 77 -13.52 23.79 -13.20
CA ALA A 77 -14.03 23.86 -14.55
C ALA A 77 -15.51 23.45 -14.62
N PHE A 78 -15.88 22.32 -13.99
CA PHE A 78 -17.26 21.85 -14.00
C PHE A 78 -18.18 22.65 -13.08
N SER A 79 -17.71 23.07 -11.90
CA SER A 79 -18.51 23.94 -11.03
C SER A 79 -18.73 25.31 -11.66
N GLY A 80 -17.71 25.90 -12.28
CA GLY A 80 -17.81 27.18 -12.99
C GLY A 80 -18.79 27.10 -14.16
N TRP A 81 -18.76 26.02 -14.93
CA TRP A 81 -19.74 25.77 -15.98
C TRP A 81 -21.17 25.64 -15.44
N GLY A 82 -21.34 24.97 -14.30
CA GLY A 82 -22.63 24.87 -13.61
C GLY A 82 -23.18 26.22 -13.14
N LEU A 83 -22.32 27.08 -12.57
CA LEU A 83 -22.69 28.43 -12.12
C LEU A 83 -23.13 29.33 -13.27
N VAL A 84 -22.44 29.26 -14.41
CA VAL A 84 -22.81 30.04 -15.62
C VAL A 84 -24.18 29.60 -16.17
N ARG A 85 -24.53 28.31 -16.00
CA ARG A 85 -25.77 27.73 -16.52
C ARG A 85 -26.97 27.86 -15.58
N ASN A 86 -26.74 28.09 -14.29
CA ASN A 86 -27.80 28.17 -13.30
C ASN A 86 -27.60 29.39 -12.38
N PRO A 87 -28.32 30.51 -12.61
CA PRO A 87 -28.18 31.72 -11.81
C PRO A 87 -28.65 31.55 -10.35
N GLU A 88 -29.50 30.56 -10.07
CA GLU A 88 -29.97 30.24 -8.71
C GLU A 88 -28.95 29.42 -7.91
N LEU A 89 -27.94 28.86 -8.58
CA LEU A 89 -26.91 28.05 -7.93
C LEU A 89 -25.83 28.95 -7.34
N SER A 90 -25.69 28.95 -6.02
CA SER A 90 -24.60 29.70 -5.38
C SER A 90 -23.29 28.92 -5.36
N ALA A 91 -22.16 29.62 -5.42
CA ALA A 91 -20.84 29.01 -5.24
C ALA A 91 -20.69 28.37 -3.85
N LEU A 92 -21.41 28.90 -2.85
CA LEU A 92 -21.42 28.38 -1.50
C LEU A 92 -22.12 27.02 -1.40
N ASP A 93 -23.20 26.79 -2.16
CA ASP A 93 -23.91 25.51 -2.17
C ASP A 93 -23.05 24.41 -2.82
N ILE A 94 -22.35 24.75 -3.90
CA ILE A 94 -21.35 23.87 -4.52
C ILE A 94 -20.26 23.49 -3.52
N ALA A 95 -19.67 24.48 -2.84
CA ALA A 95 -18.61 24.25 -1.86
C ALA A 95 -19.10 23.41 -0.67
N ARG A 96 -20.30 23.71 -0.14
CA ARG A 96 -20.93 22.96 0.95
C ARG A 96 -21.22 21.51 0.55
N PHE A 97 -21.75 21.30 -0.66
CA PHE A 97 -22.03 19.95 -1.16
C PHE A 97 -20.75 19.11 -1.23
N TRP A 98 -19.67 19.67 -1.80
CA TRP A 98 -18.39 18.98 -1.84
C TRP A 98 -17.85 18.69 -0.44
N ALA A 99 -17.92 19.67 0.47
CA ALA A 99 -17.43 19.53 1.83
C ALA A 99 -18.17 18.41 2.59
N ILE A 100 -19.50 18.41 2.58
CA ILE A 100 -20.30 17.38 3.27
C ILE A 100 -20.04 15.99 2.68
N THR A 101 -19.88 15.91 1.35
CA THR A 101 -19.67 14.63 0.64
C THR A 101 -18.28 14.04 0.89
N ASN A 102 -17.24 14.87 0.95
CA ASN A 102 -15.85 14.41 0.92
C ASN A 102 -15.03 14.70 2.18
N LEU A 103 -15.30 15.81 2.88
CA LEU A 103 -14.46 16.26 3.99
C LEU A 103 -14.47 15.28 5.17
N PRO A 104 -15.62 14.71 5.62
CA PRO A 104 -15.61 13.79 6.77
C PRO A 104 -14.73 12.55 6.51
N ALA A 105 -14.91 11.88 5.38
CA ALA A 105 -14.11 10.72 5.00
C ALA A 105 -12.62 11.09 4.81
N THR A 106 -12.34 12.27 4.25
CA THR A 106 -10.96 12.73 4.04
C THR A 106 -10.25 13.02 5.36
N VAL A 107 -10.89 13.73 6.28
CA VAL A 107 -10.33 14.07 7.59
C VAL A 107 -10.10 12.81 8.41
N LEU A 108 -11.08 11.91 8.46
CA LEU A 108 -10.93 10.61 9.15
C LEU A 108 -9.81 9.79 8.53
N LEU A 109 -9.76 9.67 7.20
CA LEU A 109 -8.69 8.95 6.51
C LEU A 109 -7.32 9.56 6.85
N LEU A 110 -7.17 10.89 6.79
CA LEU A 110 -5.89 11.55 7.09
C LEU A 110 -5.46 11.33 8.55
N ALA A 111 -6.40 11.35 9.50
CA ALA A 111 -6.12 11.04 10.90
C ALA A 111 -5.61 9.59 11.07
N PHE A 112 -6.20 8.64 10.34
CA PHE A 112 -5.83 7.23 10.38
C PHE A 112 -4.68 6.84 9.43
N LEU A 113 -4.26 7.75 8.55
CA LEU A 113 -3.02 7.67 7.78
C LEU A 113 -1.82 8.24 8.55
N HIS A 114 -1.99 8.62 9.82
CA HIS A 114 -0.90 9.02 10.68
C HIS A 114 0.15 7.89 10.78
N ARG A 115 1.43 8.26 10.78
CA ARG A 115 2.57 7.37 10.50
C ARG A 115 2.54 6.04 11.25
N ARG A 116 2.15 6.04 12.53
CA ARG A 116 2.15 4.85 13.39
C ARG A 116 1.02 3.86 13.13
N ILE A 117 -0.10 4.34 12.60
CA ILE A 117 -1.31 3.54 12.39
C ILE A 117 -1.67 3.39 10.92
N ARG A 118 -0.95 4.03 10.00
CA ARG A 118 -1.27 4.11 8.57
C ARG A 118 -1.59 2.78 7.89
N ALA A 119 -0.94 1.70 8.32
CA ALA A 119 -1.13 0.38 7.74
C ALA A 119 -2.42 -0.32 8.20
N VAL A 120 -2.88 -0.07 9.42
CA VAL A 120 -4.06 -0.75 10.02
C VAL A 120 -5.26 0.19 10.15
N GLY A 121 -4.99 1.47 10.30
CA GLY A 121 -5.93 2.53 10.60
C GLY A 121 -7.09 2.60 9.60
N PRO A 122 -6.85 2.63 8.29
CA PRO A 122 -7.94 2.62 7.31
C PRO A 122 -8.85 1.40 7.43
N LEU A 123 -8.29 0.22 7.74
CA LEU A 123 -9.05 -1.03 7.90
C LEU A 123 -9.94 -1.00 9.14
N VAL A 124 -9.39 -0.56 10.28
CA VAL A 124 -10.15 -0.39 11.53
C VAL A 124 -11.21 0.69 11.38
N LEU A 125 -10.87 1.81 10.74
CA LEU A 125 -11.81 2.90 10.48
C LEU A 125 -12.98 2.44 9.59
N ALA A 126 -12.70 1.72 8.50
CA ALA A 126 -13.73 1.15 7.65
C ALA A 126 -14.64 0.17 8.42
N PHE A 127 -14.05 -0.67 9.27
CA PHE A 127 -14.79 -1.58 10.15
C PHE A 127 -15.72 -0.81 11.11
N MET A 128 -15.22 0.23 11.78
CA MET A 128 -16.01 1.06 12.70
C MET A 128 -17.15 1.77 11.98
N VAL A 129 -16.89 2.35 10.81
CA VAL A 129 -17.91 3.05 10.01
C VAL A 129 -18.99 2.08 9.53
N VAL A 130 -18.63 0.85 9.13
CA VAL A 130 -19.61 -0.20 8.78
C VAL A 130 -20.45 -0.60 10.01
N ALA A 131 -19.85 -0.73 11.19
CA ALA A 131 -20.59 -1.03 12.41
C ALA A 131 -21.58 0.10 12.78
N VAL A 132 -21.16 1.36 12.71
CA VAL A 132 -22.05 2.52 12.92
C VAL A 132 -23.16 2.56 11.86
N THR A 133 -22.84 2.24 10.61
CA THR A 133 -23.86 2.15 9.54
C THR A 133 -24.87 1.04 9.83
N GLY A 134 -24.43 -0.12 10.30
CA GLY A 134 -25.32 -1.20 10.75
C GLY A 134 -26.27 -0.77 11.86
N SER A 135 -25.77 0.04 12.81
CA SER A 135 -26.60 0.66 13.85
C SER A 135 -27.71 1.55 13.28
N GLN A 136 -27.38 2.41 12.31
CA GLN A 136 -28.34 3.32 11.69
C GLN A 136 -29.35 2.58 10.80
N LEU A 137 -28.88 1.57 10.07
CA LEU A 137 -29.73 0.71 9.24
C LEU A 137 -30.76 -0.05 10.06
N ALA A 138 -30.40 -0.56 11.25
CA ALA A 138 -31.35 -1.27 12.11
C ALA A 138 -32.52 -0.36 12.53
N VAL A 139 -32.23 0.87 12.94
CA VAL A 139 -33.25 1.87 13.29
C VAL A 139 -34.07 2.26 12.06
N GLY A 140 -33.41 2.54 10.93
CA GLY A 140 -34.09 2.92 9.69
C GLY A 140 -35.05 1.82 9.20
N LEU A 141 -34.63 0.56 9.24
CA LEU A 141 -35.46 -0.57 8.83
C LEU A 141 -36.64 -0.80 9.76
N ALA A 142 -36.48 -0.60 11.06
CA ALA A 142 -37.60 -0.67 12.00
C ALA A 142 -38.60 0.46 11.78
N GLY A 143 -38.13 1.66 11.44
CA GLY A 143 -38.96 2.84 11.18
C GLY A 143 -39.64 2.88 9.80
N GLN A 144 -39.25 2.02 8.85
CA GLN A 144 -39.82 2.00 7.49
C GLN A 144 -41.27 1.53 7.42
N SER A 145 -41.74 0.74 8.40
CA SER A 145 -43.12 0.26 8.43
C SER A 145 -43.69 0.25 9.84
N GLU A 146 -44.94 0.67 9.98
CA GLU A 146 -45.65 0.65 11.26
C GLU A 146 -45.76 -0.78 11.81
N ALA A 147 -45.90 -1.78 10.93
CA ALA A 147 -45.95 -3.18 11.30
C ALA A 147 -44.63 -3.66 11.94
N THR A 148 -43.48 -3.34 11.31
CA THR A 148 -42.15 -3.68 11.85
C THR A 148 -41.92 -2.96 13.18
N LEU A 149 -42.26 -1.67 13.25
CA LEU A 149 -42.11 -0.89 14.48
C LEU A 149 -42.95 -1.48 15.63
N ARG A 150 -44.21 -1.86 15.35
CA ARG A 150 -45.08 -2.49 16.33
C ARG A 150 -44.54 -3.85 16.79
N GLN A 151 -43.96 -4.65 15.90
CA GLN A 151 -43.30 -5.91 16.27
C GLN A 151 -42.10 -5.68 17.18
N VAL A 152 -41.25 -4.71 16.86
CA VAL A 152 -40.08 -4.34 17.69
C VAL A 152 -40.52 -3.86 19.06
N VAL A 153 -41.55 -3.02 19.14
CA VAL A 153 -42.14 -2.54 20.41
C VAL A 153 -42.75 -3.68 21.22
N THR A 154 -43.48 -4.59 20.58
CA THR A 154 -44.09 -5.75 21.26
C THR A 154 -43.02 -6.69 21.83
N PHE A 155 -41.95 -6.93 21.08
CA PHE A 155 -40.83 -7.72 21.57
C PHE A 155 -40.07 -7.01 22.71
N GLY A 156 -39.85 -5.70 22.57
CA GLY A 156 -39.22 -4.88 23.61
C GLY A 156 -40.00 -4.87 24.92
N SER A 157 -41.32 -4.75 24.85
CA SER A 157 -42.18 -4.75 26.04
C SER A 157 -42.23 -6.11 26.74
N LEU A 158 -42.13 -7.22 26.01
CA LEU A 158 -41.98 -8.57 26.61
C LEU A 158 -40.69 -8.70 27.43
N LEU A 159 -39.63 -7.97 27.05
CA LEU A 159 -38.37 -7.90 27.78
C LEU A 159 -38.36 -6.83 28.88
N GLY A 160 -39.48 -6.12 29.08
CA GLY A 160 -39.60 -5.03 30.06
C GLY A 160 -38.85 -3.75 29.68
N LEU A 161 -38.48 -3.58 28.40
CA LEU A 161 -37.74 -2.41 27.94
C LEU A 161 -38.67 -1.23 27.65
N ASP A 162 -38.25 -0.04 28.08
CA ASP A 162 -38.90 1.21 27.66
C ASP A 162 -38.50 1.62 26.22
N GLY A 163 -39.13 2.66 25.68
CA GLY A 163 -38.88 3.10 24.31
C GLY A 163 -37.43 3.59 24.05
N VAL A 164 -36.79 4.19 25.06
CA VAL A 164 -35.40 4.68 24.94
C VAL A 164 -34.42 3.50 24.97
N GLN A 165 -34.64 2.55 25.87
CA GLN A 165 -33.85 1.32 25.97
C GLN A 165 -34.00 0.47 24.71
N LEU A 166 -35.21 0.38 24.15
CA LEU A 166 -35.47 -0.34 22.90
C LEU A 166 -34.74 0.30 21.71
N PHE A 167 -34.74 1.64 21.62
CA PHE A 167 -33.99 2.39 20.61
C PHE A 167 -32.48 2.09 20.68
N TRP A 168 -31.88 2.23 21.86
CA TRP A 168 -30.46 1.92 22.05
C TRP A 168 -30.15 0.44 21.85
N GLY A 169 -31.04 -0.47 22.28
CA GLY A 169 -30.92 -1.90 22.07
C GLY A 169 -30.92 -2.27 20.59
N LEU A 170 -31.78 -1.66 19.79
CA LEU A 170 -31.83 -1.85 18.34
C LEU A 170 -30.55 -1.33 17.65
N MET A 171 -30.06 -0.16 18.07
CA MET A 171 -28.78 0.38 17.59
C MET A 171 -27.61 -0.57 17.90
N LEU A 172 -27.52 -1.04 19.15
CA LEU A 172 -26.49 -1.98 19.59
C LEU A 172 -26.59 -3.32 18.84
N ALA A 173 -27.79 -3.85 18.62
CA ALA A 173 -27.99 -5.08 17.85
C ALA A 173 -27.54 -4.92 16.40
N GLY A 174 -27.88 -3.80 15.75
CA GLY A 174 -27.42 -3.47 14.39
C GLY A 174 -25.90 -3.35 14.29
N ALA A 175 -25.29 -2.64 15.25
CA ALA A 175 -23.84 -2.50 15.34
C ALA A 175 -23.13 -3.84 15.59
N ALA A 176 -23.66 -4.66 16.51
CA ALA A 176 -23.09 -5.97 16.85
C ALA A 176 -23.17 -6.94 15.66
N LEU A 177 -24.31 -6.99 14.97
CA LEU A 177 -24.46 -7.83 13.77
C LEU A 177 -23.47 -7.41 12.67
N ALA A 178 -23.38 -6.11 12.38
CA ALA A 178 -22.43 -5.60 11.40
C ALA A 178 -20.96 -5.84 11.82
N GLY A 179 -20.65 -5.69 13.11
CA GLY A 179 -19.34 -5.97 13.68
C GLY A 179 -18.95 -7.44 13.59
N LEU A 180 -19.87 -8.37 13.87
CA LEU A 180 -19.65 -9.81 13.71
C LEU A 180 -19.38 -10.18 12.25
N LEU A 181 -20.17 -9.66 11.32
CA LEU A 181 -19.95 -9.88 9.88
C LEU A 181 -18.61 -9.29 9.41
N GLY A 182 -18.29 -8.07 9.86
CA GLY A 182 -17.01 -7.43 9.59
C GLY A 182 -15.83 -8.22 10.15
N TRP A 183 -15.95 -8.81 11.33
CA TRP A 183 -14.90 -9.63 11.95
C TRP A 183 -14.61 -10.90 11.14
N GLN A 184 -15.67 -11.56 10.67
CA GLN A 184 -15.53 -12.73 9.79
C GLN A 184 -14.89 -12.35 8.44
N LEU A 185 -15.22 -11.16 7.92
CA LEU A 185 -14.57 -10.61 6.72
C LEU A 185 -13.09 -10.33 6.95
N LEU A 186 -12.70 -9.74 8.09
CA LEU A 186 -11.30 -9.50 8.44
C LEU A 186 -10.50 -10.81 8.50
N LYS A 187 -11.05 -11.86 9.14
CA LYS A 187 -10.42 -13.20 9.13
C LYS A 187 -10.28 -13.78 7.72
N TRP A 188 -11.28 -13.58 6.87
CA TRP A 188 -11.19 -13.99 5.46
C TRP A 188 -10.12 -13.20 4.69
N LEU A 189 -10.02 -11.88 4.91
CA LEU A 189 -8.99 -11.03 4.33
C LEU A 189 -7.58 -11.45 4.79
N GLY A 190 -7.41 -11.81 6.06
CA GLY A 190 -6.15 -12.36 6.58
C GLY A 190 -5.73 -13.65 5.86
N ARG A 191 -6.64 -14.61 5.73
CA ARG A 191 -6.38 -15.85 4.97
C ARG A 191 -6.05 -15.58 3.50
N ARG A 192 -6.76 -14.64 2.88
CA ARG A 192 -6.52 -14.22 1.49
C ARG A 192 -5.14 -13.57 1.33
N HIS A 193 -4.74 -12.76 2.30
CA HIS A 193 -3.45 -12.07 2.29
C HIS A 193 -2.29 -13.05 2.45
N VAL A 194 -2.40 -14.02 3.36
CA VAL A 194 -1.40 -15.10 3.52
C VAL A 194 -1.33 -15.99 2.28
N ALA A 195 -2.46 -16.27 1.63
CA ALA A 195 -2.50 -16.96 0.34
C ALA A 195 -1.98 -16.11 -0.84
N ARG A 196 -1.47 -14.89 -0.57
CA ARG A 196 -0.95 -13.92 -1.55
C ARG A 196 -1.98 -13.55 -2.63
N ARG A 197 -3.28 -13.59 -2.27
CA ARG A 197 -4.41 -13.22 -3.14
C ARG A 197 -4.84 -11.76 -2.92
N SER A 198 -4.12 -11.01 -2.10
CA SER A 198 -4.22 -9.57 -1.88
C SER A 198 -2.83 -9.01 -1.56
N SER A 199 -2.64 -7.70 -1.73
CA SER A 199 -1.44 -6.96 -1.35
C SER A 199 -1.75 -5.97 -0.23
N ASP A 200 -0.74 -5.47 0.48
CA ASP A 200 -0.91 -4.46 1.54
C ASP A 200 -1.48 -3.15 1.00
N GLN A 201 -1.01 -2.73 -0.17
CA GLN A 201 -1.55 -1.56 -0.86
C GLN A 201 -3.00 -1.79 -1.27
N GLY A 202 -3.32 -2.97 -1.81
CA GLY A 202 -4.68 -3.34 -2.16
C GLY A 202 -5.62 -3.25 -0.97
N LEU A 203 -5.24 -3.83 0.17
CA LEU A 203 -6.04 -3.77 1.40
C LEU A 203 -6.27 -2.33 1.89
N THR A 204 -5.22 -1.51 1.88
CA THR A 204 -5.32 -0.10 2.28
C THR A 204 -6.26 0.68 1.37
N LEU A 205 -6.16 0.47 0.05
CA LEU A 205 -7.05 1.11 -0.92
C LEU A 205 -8.48 0.59 -0.79
N GLU A 206 -8.68 -0.71 -0.64
CA GLU A 206 -10.02 -1.30 -0.46
C GLU A 206 -10.70 -0.71 0.79
N ALA A 207 -9.99 -0.56 1.90
CA ALA A 207 -10.53 0.06 3.10
C ALA A 207 -10.87 1.55 2.88
N MET A 208 -10.01 2.30 2.19
CA MET A 208 -10.26 3.69 1.84
C MET A 208 -11.49 3.84 0.93
N TRP A 209 -11.59 3.05 -0.14
CA TRP A 209 -12.72 3.12 -1.07
C TRP A 209 -14.02 2.68 -0.42
N LEU A 210 -13.98 1.69 0.49
CA LEU A 210 -15.15 1.31 1.28
C LEU A 210 -15.60 2.44 2.21
N LEU A 211 -14.67 3.11 2.88
CA LEU A 211 -14.98 4.29 3.72
C LEU A 211 -15.70 5.37 2.91
N PHE A 212 -15.18 5.72 1.73
CA PHE A 212 -15.83 6.71 0.87
C PHE A 212 -17.18 6.23 0.34
N ALA A 213 -17.29 4.95 -0.04
CA ALA A 213 -18.54 4.36 -0.52
C ALA A 213 -19.67 4.50 0.51
N VAL A 214 -19.36 4.25 1.79
CA VAL A 214 -20.33 4.43 2.87
C VAL A 214 -20.62 5.91 3.09
N VAL A 215 -19.61 6.75 3.32
CA VAL A 215 -19.80 8.16 3.69
C VAL A 215 -20.51 8.95 2.58
N GLN A 216 -20.14 8.77 1.32
CA GLN A 216 -20.73 9.50 0.19
C GLN A 216 -22.19 9.11 -0.10
N THR A 217 -22.67 7.98 0.44
CA THR A 217 -24.05 7.50 0.26
C THR A 217 -24.90 7.61 1.51
N VAL A 218 -24.38 8.14 2.63
CA VAL A 218 -25.18 8.43 3.84
C VAL A 218 -26.36 9.33 3.50
N SER A 219 -26.15 10.37 2.68
CA SER A 219 -27.23 11.28 2.30
C SER A 219 -28.29 10.63 1.40
N PHE A 220 -27.96 9.53 0.72
CA PHE A 220 -28.92 8.85 -0.15
C PHE A 220 -30.00 8.13 0.67
N ALA A 221 -29.71 7.82 1.94
CA ALA A 221 -30.68 7.23 2.86
C ALA A 221 -31.93 8.11 3.04
N PHE A 222 -31.81 9.43 2.90
CA PHE A 222 -32.92 10.37 3.00
C PHE A 222 -33.92 10.26 1.84
N GLU A 223 -33.47 9.76 0.69
CA GLU A 223 -34.31 9.48 -0.49
C GLU A 223 -34.89 8.05 -0.47
N GLY A 224 -34.50 7.26 0.52
CA GLY A 224 -34.90 5.87 0.72
C GLY A 224 -33.71 4.96 1.02
N LEU A 225 -33.86 4.06 2.00
CA LEU A 225 -32.78 3.17 2.46
C LEU A 225 -32.19 2.29 1.34
N ALA A 226 -32.99 1.93 0.33
CA ALA A 226 -32.51 1.15 -0.81
C ALA A 226 -31.38 1.87 -1.58
N TRP A 227 -31.37 3.21 -1.60
CA TRP A 227 -30.34 3.98 -2.29
C TRP A 227 -28.97 3.93 -1.60
N MET A 228 -28.90 3.53 -0.32
CA MET A 228 -27.62 3.25 0.33
C MET A 228 -26.86 2.10 -0.34
N ALA A 229 -27.57 1.19 -1.02
CA ALA A 229 -26.94 0.12 -1.80
C ALA A 229 -26.06 0.66 -2.95
N ALA A 230 -26.28 1.90 -3.41
CA ALA A 230 -25.45 2.53 -4.43
C ALA A 230 -23.97 2.58 -4.02
N GLY A 231 -23.66 2.74 -2.74
CA GLY A 231 -22.29 2.72 -2.22
C GLY A 231 -21.64 1.35 -2.39
N VAL A 232 -22.37 0.29 -2.05
CA VAL A 232 -21.92 -1.10 -2.22
C VAL A 232 -21.71 -1.43 -3.70
N VAL A 233 -22.64 -1.01 -4.56
CA VAL A 233 -22.55 -1.20 -6.02
C VAL A 233 -21.35 -0.44 -6.58
N ALA A 234 -21.14 0.81 -6.17
CA ALA A 234 -20.01 1.62 -6.63
C ALA A 234 -18.67 1.02 -6.20
N PHE A 235 -18.56 0.56 -4.94
CA PHE A 235 -17.38 -0.14 -4.45
C PHE A 235 -17.13 -1.45 -5.20
N ALA A 236 -18.17 -2.24 -5.47
CA ALA A 236 -18.05 -3.47 -6.24
C ALA A 236 -17.60 -3.20 -7.68
N ALA A 237 -18.18 -2.18 -8.34
CA ALA A 237 -17.79 -1.77 -9.67
C ALA A 237 -16.33 -1.31 -9.73
N TRP A 238 -15.89 -0.47 -8.78
CA TRP A 238 -14.49 -0.08 -8.62
C TRP A 238 -13.55 -1.29 -8.49
N LYS A 239 -13.91 -2.24 -7.63
CA LYS A 239 -13.10 -3.44 -7.37
C LYS A 239 -13.01 -4.34 -8.59
N LEU A 240 -14.12 -4.54 -9.30
CA LEU A 240 -14.17 -5.33 -10.53
C LEU A 240 -13.32 -4.69 -11.64
N VAL A 241 -13.45 -3.38 -11.85
CA VAL A 241 -12.65 -2.65 -12.86
C VAL A 241 -11.17 -2.65 -12.51
N THR A 242 -10.81 -2.49 -11.23
CA THR A 242 -9.41 -2.57 -10.79
C THR A 242 -8.83 -3.97 -11.04
N ALA A 243 -9.57 -5.01 -10.68
CA ALA A 243 -9.14 -6.40 -10.90
C ALA A 243 -9.02 -6.75 -12.39
N ALA A 244 -9.98 -6.32 -13.21
CA ALA A 244 -9.96 -6.51 -14.66
C ALA A 244 -8.80 -5.72 -15.30
N GLY A 245 -8.62 -4.45 -14.93
CA GLY A 245 -7.57 -3.59 -15.47
C GLY A 245 -6.17 -4.11 -15.16
N PHE A 246 -5.92 -4.61 -13.95
CA PHE A 246 -4.64 -5.26 -13.63
C PHE A 246 -4.42 -6.54 -14.43
N ARG A 247 -5.43 -7.41 -14.57
CA ARG A 247 -5.32 -8.61 -15.41
C ARG A 247 -5.06 -8.28 -16.88
N LEU A 248 -5.78 -7.30 -17.45
CA LEU A 248 -5.61 -6.85 -18.83
C LEU A 248 -4.25 -6.20 -19.07
N ALA A 249 -3.71 -5.49 -18.07
CA ALA A 249 -2.36 -4.93 -18.12
C ALA A 249 -1.25 -5.97 -17.89
N GLY A 250 -1.59 -7.25 -17.74
CA GLY A 250 -0.63 -8.33 -17.43
C GLY A 250 -0.02 -8.23 -16.03
N LEU A 251 -0.56 -7.39 -15.16
CA LEU A 251 -0.06 -7.19 -13.79
C LEU A 251 -0.58 -8.30 -12.88
N GLY A 252 0.32 -8.92 -12.11
CA GLY A 252 -0.05 -9.93 -11.11
C GLY A 252 -0.41 -11.31 -11.70
N LEU A 253 -0.18 -11.55 -12.99
CA LEU A 253 -0.19 -12.89 -13.55
C LEU A 253 0.97 -13.68 -12.93
N ARG A 254 0.62 -14.63 -12.07
CA ARG A 254 1.60 -15.60 -11.55
C ARG A 254 2.03 -16.49 -12.70
N ALA A 255 3.34 -16.57 -12.96
CA ALA A 255 3.87 -17.67 -13.74
C ALA A 255 3.38 -18.99 -13.09
N PRO A 256 2.83 -19.94 -13.86
CA PRO A 256 2.33 -21.18 -13.29
C PRO A 256 3.45 -21.88 -12.52
N ALA A 257 3.19 -22.18 -11.24
CA ALA A 257 4.11 -22.88 -10.34
C ALA A 257 4.48 -24.30 -10.81
N ALA A 258 3.88 -24.78 -11.90
CA ALA A 258 4.04 -26.11 -12.47
C ALA A 258 5.05 -26.18 -13.63
N ALA A 259 5.67 -25.05 -14.02
CA ALA A 259 6.86 -25.09 -14.85
C ALA A 259 8.02 -25.57 -13.97
N GLY A 260 8.34 -26.87 -14.04
CA GLY A 260 9.52 -27.45 -13.42
C GLY A 260 10.79 -26.66 -13.76
N HIS A 261 11.86 -26.93 -13.01
CA HIS A 261 13.16 -26.25 -13.08
C HIS A 261 13.73 -26.04 -14.50
N GLU A 262 13.24 -26.78 -15.50
CA GLU A 262 13.69 -26.71 -16.90
C GLU A 262 13.00 -25.63 -17.75
N ALA A 263 11.73 -25.29 -17.51
CA ALA A 263 11.00 -24.32 -18.35
C ALA A 263 11.20 -22.84 -17.93
N ALA A 264 11.99 -22.59 -16.88
CA ALA A 264 12.35 -21.25 -16.39
C ALA A 264 13.50 -20.59 -17.17
N HIS A 265 14.03 -21.22 -18.23
CA HIS A 265 15.16 -20.70 -19.00
C HIS A 265 14.82 -19.55 -19.98
N GLY A 266 13.54 -19.22 -20.15
CA GLY A 266 13.09 -18.17 -21.09
C GLY A 266 12.30 -17.00 -20.47
N GLN A 267 11.96 -17.06 -19.18
CA GLN A 267 11.14 -16.05 -18.51
C GLN A 267 11.92 -15.45 -17.34
N ALA A 268 12.39 -14.21 -17.54
CA ALA A 268 13.21 -13.48 -16.57
C ALA A 268 12.53 -13.45 -15.20
N ARG A 269 13.09 -14.20 -14.25
CA ARG A 269 12.71 -14.17 -12.84
C ARG A 269 12.82 -12.74 -12.33
N ALA A 270 11.84 -12.29 -11.54
CA ALA A 270 11.86 -10.96 -10.96
C ALA A 270 13.09 -10.78 -10.04
N PRO A 271 13.82 -9.66 -10.12
CA PRO A 271 15.06 -9.46 -9.39
C PRO A 271 14.82 -9.29 -7.89
N ALA A 272 15.65 -9.93 -7.06
CA ALA A 272 15.68 -9.73 -5.62
C ALA A 272 16.68 -8.63 -5.25
N LEU A 273 16.19 -7.57 -4.61
CA LEU A 273 17.02 -6.52 -3.99
C LEU A 273 17.26 -6.84 -2.53
N LEU A 274 18.51 -6.89 -2.10
CA LEU A 274 18.83 -6.78 -0.68
C LEU A 274 18.98 -5.30 -0.30
N LEU A 275 18.24 -4.87 0.71
CA LEU A 275 18.41 -3.56 1.32
C LEU A 275 19.12 -3.69 2.68
N LEU A 276 20.31 -3.11 2.76
CA LEU A 276 21.07 -2.92 3.99
C LEU A 276 21.11 -1.43 4.34
N ARG A 277 21.08 -1.09 5.63
CA ARG A 277 20.94 0.31 6.06
C ARG A 277 21.55 0.58 7.42
N VAL A 278 22.03 1.82 7.60
CA VAL A 278 22.35 2.37 8.92
C VAL A 278 21.06 2.77 9.64
N PHE A 279 20.81 2.22 10.83
CA PHE A 279 19.57 2.47 11.61
C PHE A 279 19.49 3.85 12.30
N ALA A 280 20.51 4.71 12.15
CA ALA A 280 20.61 6.00 12.87
C ALA A 280 19.74 7.13 12.30
N LEU A 281 19.14 6.96 11.12
CA LEU A 281 18.51 8.04 10.35
C LEU A 281 17.02 8.26 10.61
N GLY A 282 16.35 7.34 11.32
CA GLY A 282 14.91 7.39 11.63
C GLY A 282 14.04 7.76 10.42
N ALA A 283 13.25 8.84 10.57
CA ALA A 283 12.29 9.34 9.57
C ALA A 283 12.88 9.68 8.19
N ARG A 284 14.20 9.85 8.05
CA ARG A 284 14.85 10.06 6.75
C ARG A 284 15.05 8.73 6.01
N SER A 285 15.40 7.65 6.71
CA SER A 285 15.49 6.31 6.12
C SER A 285 14.10 5.80 5.71
N GLU A 286 13.09 5.96 6.56
CA GLU A 286 11.70 5.60 6.26
C GLU A 286 11.19 6.28 4.98
N ARG A 287 11.42 7.59 4.80
CA ARG A 287 11.00 8.32 3.60
C ARG A 287 11.64 7.78 2.32
N LEU A 288 12.92 7.43 2.39
CA LEU A 288 13.61 6.80 1.27
C LEU A 288 13.00 5.43 0.98
N PHE A 289 12.81 4.61 2.03
CA PHE A 289 12.25 3.28 1.91
C PHE A 289 10.83 3.30 1.32
N ASP A 290 9.95 4.18 1.80
CA ASP A 290 8.59 4.38 1.26
C ASP A 290 8.62 4.71 -0.23
N ALA A 291 9.52 5.61 -0.64
CA ALA A 291 9.63 6.06 -2.02
C ALA A 291 10.28 5.00 -2.93
N LEU A 292 11.31 4.31 -2.44
CA LEU A 292 11.95 3.18 -3.10
C LEU A 292 10.95 2.03 -3.27
N GLY A 293 10.26 1.64 -2.20
CA GLY A 293 9.27 0.56 -2.20
C GLY A 293 8.12 0.82 -3.18
N LYS A 294 7.65 2.07 -3.34
CA LYS A 294 6.66 2.43 -4.37
C LYS A 294 7.11 2.11 -5.80
N ARG A 295 8.41 2.22 -6.08
CA ARG A 295 8.98 2.00 -7.43
C ARG A 295 9.51 0.59 -7.60
N TRP A 296 10.38 0.15 -6.71
CA TRP A 296 11.08 -1.13 -6.78
C TRP A 296 10.14 -2.32 -6.67
N LEU A 297 9.11 -2.26 -5.82
CA LEU A 297 8.18 -3.39 -5.68
C LEU A 297 7.32 -3.62 -6.93
N ARG A 298 7.39 -2.77 -7.96
CA ARG A 298 6.81 -3.05 -9.29
C ARG A 298 7.77 -3.80 -10.23
N ILE A 299 9.02 -3.97 -9.79
CA ILE A 299 10.13 -4.58 -10.53
C ILE A 299 10.48 -5.92 -9.89
N GLY A 300 10.64 -5.95 -8.56
CA GLY A 300 11.03 -7.16 -7.83
C GLY A 300 10.89 -7.03 -6.32
N ASN A 301 11.21 -8.10 -5.59
CA ASN A 301 11.10 -8.11 -4.12
C ASN A 301 12.25 -7.34 -3.45
N ILE A 302 12.01 -6.95 -2.20
CA ILE A 302 13.04 -6.42 -1.31
C ILE A 302 13.21 -7.40 -0.17
N ASP A 303 14.43 -7.85 0.08
CA ASP A 303 14.78 -8.62 1.27
C ASP A 303 15.56 -7.72 2.22
N MET A 304 15.28 -7.81 3.51
CA MET A 304 16.00 -7.04 4.51
C MET A 304 15.99 -7.69 5.89
N ILE A 305 16.99 -7.34 6.69
CA ILE A 305 16.96 -7.58 8.13
C ILE A 305 16.22 -6.42 8.76
N ALA A 306 15.14 -6.72 9.48
CA ALA A 306 14.32 -5.71 10.13
C ALA A 306 15.09 -5.11 11.32
N GLY A 307 15.20 -3.79 11.34
CA GLY A 307 15.78 -3.08 12.47
C GLY A 307 14.79 -2.88 13.62
N PRO A 308 15.29 -2.57 14.83
CA PRO A 308 14.44 -2.22 15.97
C PRO A 308 13.60 -0.96 15.72
N ASP A 309 14.07 -0.08 14.82
CA ASP A 309 13.35 1.09 14.34
C ASP A 309 12.06 0.70 13.60
N LEU A 310 12.08 -0.33 12.75
CA LEU A 310 10.92 -0.81 12.01
C LEU A 310 9.97 -1.64 12.88
N ALA A 311 10.55 -2.46 13.77
CA ALA A 311 9.78 -3.26 14.72
C ALA A 311 8.93 -2.36 15.65
N THR A 312 9.37 -1.15 16.01
CA THR A 312 8.65 -0.34 17.01
C THR A 312 7.73 0.73 16.43
N THR A 313 7.79 1.02 15.12
CA THR A 313 7.19 2.23 14.56
C THR A 313 5.84 2.05 13.87
N ALA A 314 5.53 0.89 13.29
CA ALA A 314 4.23 0.64 12.66
C ALA A 314 3.82 -0.83 12.72
N VAL A 315 2.52 -1.08 12.89
CA VAL A 315 1.93 -2.41 12.70
C VAL A 315 1.54 -2.53 11.23
N GLU A 316 2.04 -3.53 10.52
CA GLU A 316 1.66 -3.73 9.10
C GLU A 316 0.27 -4.39 8.97
N PRO A 317 -0.42 -4.26 7.82
CA PRO A 317 -1.77 -4.83 7.67
C PRO A 317 -1.76 -6.35 7.90
N HIS A 318 -0.72 -7.03 7.44
CA HIS A 318 -0.57 -8.47 7.63
C HIS A 318 -0.35 -8.83 9.09
N GLU A 319 0.44 -8.05 9.85
CA GLU A 319 0.65 -8.27 11.29
C GLU A 319 -0.65 -8.12 12.08
N PHE A 320 -1.46 -7.12 11.75
CA PHE A 320 -2.78 -6.93 12.35
C PHE A 320 -3.74 -8.07 12.00
N LEU A 321 -3.76 -8.50 10.73
CA LEU A 321 -4.61 -9.60 10.30
C LEU A 321 -4.20 -10.93 10.94
N ASP A 322 -2.91 -11.15 11.17
CA ASP A 322 -2.40 -12.29 11.93
C ASP A 322 -2.83 -12.22 13.40
N PHE A 323 -2.72 -11.04 14.03
CA PHE A 323 -3.22 -10.83 15.40
C PHE A 323 -4.72 -11.11 15.52
N VAL A 324 -5.54 -10.55 14.64
CA VAL A 324 -7.00 -10.83 14.55
C VAL A 324 -7.27 -12.32 14.30
N GLY A 325 -6.38 -12.98 13.56
CA GLY A 325 -6.40 -14.42 13.31
C GLY A 325 -5.89 -15.29 14.47
N GLY A 326 -5.40 -14.70 15.56
CA GLY A 326 -4.84 -15.41 16.72
C GLY A 326 -3.39 -15.88 16.56
N ARG A 327 -2.63 -15.30 15.62
CA ARG A 327 -1.20 -15.60 15.41
C ARG A 327 -0.33 -14.41 15.84
N LEU A 328 0.81 -14.71 16.45
CA LEU A 328 1.86 -13.72 16.73
C LEU A 328 2.63 -13.41 15.43
N SER A 329 2.64 -12.14 15.04
CA SER A 329 3.17 -11.68 13.75
C SER A 329 4.71 -11.66 13.67
N ARG A 330 5.39 -11.50 14.81
CA ARG A 330 6.86 -11.35 14.85
C ARG A 330 7.52 -12.55 15.45
N GLN A 331 8.06 -13.39 14.58
CA GLN A 331 8.87 -14.54 14.97
C GLN A 331 10.30 -14.29 14.52
N PHE A 332 11.20 -14.22 15.50
CA PHE A 332 12.64 -14.08 15.26
C PHE A 332 13.21 -15.38 14.69
N VAL A 333 14.24 -15.24 13.85
CA VAL A 333 15.06 -16.35 13.34
C VAL A 333 15.76 -16.99 14.53
N ARG A 334 15.45 -18.27 14.78
CA ARG A 334 15.94 -19.01 15.94
C ARG A 334 17.30 -19.67 15.69
N ASP A 335 17.45 -20.27 14.53
CA ASP A 335 18.62 -21.06 14.14
C ASP A 335 18.76 -21.11 12.61
N GLU A 336 19.78 -21.84 12.13
CA GLU A 336 20.07 -21.99 10.70
C GLU A 336 18.96 -22.73 9.94
N ALA A 337 18.29 -23.70 10.57
CA ALA A 337 17.21 -24.45 9.93
C ALA A 337 15.96 -23.57 9.75
N ASP A 338 15.62 -22.77 10.76
CA ASP A 338 14.57 -21.76 10.70
C ASP A 338 14.89 -20.68 9.65
N LEU A 339 16.16 -20.23 9.57
CA LEU A 339 16.61 -19.32 8.51
C LEU A 339 16.39 -19.94 7.12
N ALA A 340 16.80 -21.19 6.92
CA ALA A 340 16.63 -21.88 5.63
C ALA A 340 15.15 -22.01 5.25
N GLN A 341 14.29 -22.37 6.21
CA GLN A 341 12.85 -22.48 6.01
C GLN A 341 12.24 -21.13 5.62
N ARG A 342 12.55 -20.05 6.36
CA ARG A 342 12.04 -18.69 6.07
C ARG A 342 12.54 -18.16 4.75
N PHE A 343 13.81 -18.40 4.45
CA PHE A 343 14.43 -18.00 3.20
C PHE A 343 13.79 -18.69 1.98
N ALA A 344 13.41 -19.96 2.12
CA ALA A 344 12.65 -20.69 1.10
C ALA A 344 11.19 -20.19 0.99
N ALA A 345 10.58 -19.76 2.10
CA ALA A 345 9.22 -19.26 2.16
C ALA A 345 9.01 -17.82 1.64
N ARG A 346 10.08 -17.12 1.22
CA ARG A 346 10.02 -15.75 0.70
C ARG A 346 8.96 -15.54 -0.39
N ALA A 347 8.43 -14.33 -0.44
CA ALA A 347 7.52 -13.90 -1.49
C ALA A 347 8.29 -13.43 -2.73
N LEU A 348 8.57 -14.38 -3.63
CA LEU A 348 9.35 -14.16 -4.85
C LEU A 348 8.51 -13.74 -6.07
N GLY A 349 7.17 -13.86 -5.99
CA GLY A 349 6.25 -13.51 -7.07
C GLY A 349 5.40 -12.28 -6.74
N PRO A 350 4.82 -11.63 -7.77
CA PRO A 350 3.94 -10.50 -7.56
C PRO A 350 2.60 -10.94 -6.95
N ASP A 351 2.01 -10.04 -6.16
CA ASP A 351 0.60 -10.07 -5.77
C ASP A 351 -0.32 -9.70 -6.95
N PRO A 352 -1.65 -9.86 -6.83
CA PRO A 352 -2.59 -9.61 -7.94
C PRO A 352 -2.62 -8.18 -8.49
N ASP A 353 -2.06 -7.21 -7.78
CA ASP A 353 -1.88 -5.82 -8.24
C ASP A 353 -0.55 -5.62 -9.01
N GLY A 354 0.23 -6.68 -9.19
CA GLY A 354 1.54 -6.66 -9.83
C GLY A 354 2.67 -6.15 -8.93
N ARG A 355 2.45 -6.00 -7.61
CA ARG A 355 3.51 -5.63 -6.68
C ARG A 355 4.14 -6.86 -6.04
N HIS A 356 5.46 -6.86 -5.96
CA HIS A 356 6.23 -7.75 -5.11
C HIS A 356 6.17 -7.27 -3.65
N ARG A 357 6.64 -8.13 -2.75
CA ARG A 357 6.61 -7.87 -1.30
C ARG A 357 8.00 -7.55 -0.77
N VAL A 358 8.01 -6.96 0.42
CA VAL A 358 9.18 -6.89 1.28
C VAL A 358 9.21 -8.20 2.09
N ASN A 359 10.36 -8.86 2.14
CA ASN A 359 10.59 -10.02 3.00
C ASN A 359 11.51 -9.59 4.14
N GLU A 360 10.95 -9.54 5.33
CA GLU A 360 11.62 -9.07 6.53
C GLU A 360 12.12 -10.25 7.37
N PHE A 361 13.37 -10.16 7.81
CA PHE A 361 13.98 -11.13 8.71
C PHE A 361 14.27 -10.46 10.06
N PHE A 362 13.52 -10.87 11.08
CA PHE A 362 13.76 -10.46 12.47
C PHE A 362 14.84 -11.36 13.06
N CYS A 363 15.98 -10.78 13.45
CA CYS A 363 17.14 -11.55 13.91
C CYS A 363 17.48 -11.20 15.37
N HIS A 364 18.12 -12.15 16.06
CA HIS A 364 18.82 -11.93 17.32
C HIS A 364 20.29 -11.56 17.05
N ASP A 365 21.02 -11.18 18.10
CA ASP A 365 22.42 -10.74 18.01
C ASP A 365 23.36 -11.81 17.45
N ASP A 366 23.01 -13.08 17.59
CA ASP A 366 23.73 -14.24 17.08
C ASP A 366 23.27 -14.70 15.68
N THR A 367 22.02 -14.43 15.28
CA THR A 367 21.45 -14.90 14.00
C THR A 367 21.50 -13.87 12.85
N TRP A 368 21.77 -12.59 13.12
CA TRP A 368 21.78 -11.57 12.05
C TRP A 368 22.94 -11.70 11.07
N ARG A 369 24.15 -12.08 11.52
CA ARG A 369 25.32 -12.25 10.64
C ARG A 369 25.12 -13.36 9.60
N PRO A 370 24.73 -14.59 9.99
CA PRO A 370 24.49 -15.65 9.00
C PRO A 370 23.29 -15.31 8.09
N THR A 371 22.26 -14.66 8.61
CA THR A 371 21.11 -14.18 7.82
C THR A 371 21.55 -13.17 6.77
N MET A 372 22.35 -12.18 7.16
CA MET A 372 22.84 -11.15 6.26
C MET A 372 23.60 -11.80 5.10
N LEU A 373 24.60 -12.64 5.40
CA LEU A 373 25.43 -13.25 4.38
C LEU A 373 24.60 -14.11 3.41
N ARG A 374 23.62 -14.87 3.94
CA ARG A 374 22.70 -15.67 3.13
C ARG A 374 21.84 -14.82 2.19
N LEU A 375 21.36 -13.66 2.66
CA LEU A 375 20.61 -12.72 1.83
C LEU A 375 21.51 -12.07 0.77
N ALA A 376 22.71 -11.63 1.14
CA ALA A 376 23.63 -10.92 0.26
C ALA A 376 24.10 -11.77 -0.91
N THR A 377 24.47 -13.02 -0.63
CA THR A 377 24.89 -14.00 -1.65
C THR A 377 23.76 -14.38 -2.61
N ALA A 378 22.51 -14.31 -2.15
CA ALA A 378 21.35 -14.66 -2.96
C ALA A 378 20.64 -13.48 -3.61
N ALA A 379 21.06 -12.25 -3.34
CA ALA A 379 20.50 -11.07 -3.96
C ALA A 379 21.01 -10.92 -5.40
N ASP A 380 20.16 -10.38 -6.28
CA ASP A 380 20.56 -10.05 -7.65
C ASP A 380 21.23 -8.67 -7.68
N VAL A 381 20.82 -7.79 -6.77
CA VAL A 381 21.41 -6.48 -6.55
C VAL A 381 21.33 -6.12 -5.06
N VAL A 382 22.32 -5.38 -4.58
CA VAL A 382 22.40 -4.93 -3.19
C VAL A 382 22.38 -3.40 -3.16
N LEU A 383 21.51 -2.84 -2.34
CA LEU A 383 21.54 -1.45 -1.94
C LEU A 383 22.03 -1.35 -0.49
N MET A 384 23.15 -0.66 -0.29
CA MET A 384 23.64 -0.28 1.03
C MET A 384 23.40 1.22 1.28
N ASP A 385 22.48 1.56 2.17
CA ASP A 385 22.26 2.94 2.62
C ASP A 385 23.24 3.30 3.75
N LEU A 386 24.31 4.00 3.39
CA LEU A 386 25.37 4.51 4.30
C LEU A 386 25.18 5.99 4.67
N ARG A 387 24.01 6.58 4.45
CA ARG A 387 23.75 7.93 4.97
C ARG A 387 23.87 7.90 6.51
N GLY A 388 24.55 8.89 7.09
CA GLY A 388 24.88 8.94 8.51
C GLY A 388 25.90 7.89 8.98
N PHE A 389 26.63 7.23 8.07
CA PHE A 389 27.67 6.27 8.44
C PHE A 389 28.81 6.93 9.22
N SER A 390 29.20 6.29 10.32
CA SER A 390 30.16 6.79 11.29
C SER A 390 30.95 5.64 11.93
N PRO A 391 32.05 5.91 12.65
CA PRO A 391 32.83 4.88 13.35
C PRO A 391 32.03 4.04 14.35
N GLN A 392 30.88 4.51 14.83
CA GLN A 392 30.02 3.78 15.75
C GLN A 392 29.22 2.65 15.06
N ASN A 393 29.09 2.67 13.73
CA ASN A 393 28.30 1.71 12.96
C ASN A 393 29.09 0.44 12.61
N GLN A 394 29.61 -0.25 13.63
CA GLN A 394 30.44 -1.47 13.44
C GLN A 394 29.70 -2.60 12.71
N GLY A 395 28.37 -2.69 12.87
CA GLY A 395 27.52 -3.61 12.10
C GLY A 395 27.65 -3.36 10.59
N CYS A 396 27.45 -2.13 10.13
CA CYS A 396 27.58 -1.77 8.72
C CYS A 396 29.01 -1.94 8.18
N ARG A 397 30.04 -1.78 9.02
CA ARG A 397 31.42 -2.10 8.63
C ARG A 397 31.61 -3.59 8.39
N TYR A 398 31.07 -4.45 9.26
CA TYR A 398 31.05 -5.89 9.02
C TYR A 398 30.29 -6.21 7.73
N GLU A 399 29.15 -5.54 7.50
CA GLU A 399 28.36 -5.76 6.29
C GLU A 399 29.12 -5.42 5.01
N LEU A 400 29.82 -4.28 4.97
CA LEU A 400 30.68 -3.90 3.87
C LEU A 400 31.81 -4.90 3.62
N GLN A 401 32.43 -5.43 4.67
CA GLN A 401 33.46 -6.46 4.54
C GLN A 401 32.89 -7.72 3.85
N GLN A 402 31.72 -8.20 4.29
CA GLN A 402 31.09 -9.37 3.68
C GLN A 402 30.70 -9.12 2.22
N LEU A 403 30.20 -7.92 1.87
CA LEU A 403 29.91 -7.58 0.49
C LEU A 403 31.18 -7.60 -0.38
N LEU A 404 32.30 -7.07 0.11
CA LEU A 404 33.59 -7.11 -0.59
C LEU A 404 34.12 -8.54 -0.75
N ASP A 405 33.91 -9.39 0.24
CA ASP A 405 34.43 -10.76 0.26
C ASP A 405 33.60 -11.74 -0.57
N PHE A 406 32.28 -11.57 -0.63
CA PHE A 406 31.37 -12.61 -1.17
C PHE A 406 30.47 -12.14 -2.31
N VAL A 407 30.34 -10.83 -2.57
CA VAL A 407 29.41 -10.30 -3.58
C VAL A 407 30.18 -9.55 -4.66
N PRO A 408 29.91 -9.82 -5.97
CA PRO A 408 30.46 -9.02 -7.05
C PRO A 408 30.06 -7.54 -6.91
N LEU A 409 31.03 -6.62 -6.86
CA LEU A 409 30.80 -5.19 -6.60
C LEU A 409 29.93 -4.50 -7.66
N GLU A 410 29.87 -5.04 -8.87
CA GLU A 410 28.97 -4.59 -9.93
C GLU A 410 27.47 -4.69 -9.56
N ARG A 411 27.13 -5.57 -8.61
CA ARG A 411 25.79 -5.72 -8.03
C ARG A 411 25.54 -4.77 -6.86
N VAL A 412 26.56 -4.06 -6.37
CA VAL A 412 26.47 -3.27 -5.14
C VAL A 412 26.34 -1.78 -5.49
N VAL A 413 25.25 -1.18 -5.03
CA VAL A 413 25.01 0.26 -5.07
C VAL A 413 25.02 0.80 -3.65
N VAL A 414 25.82 1.82 -3.40
CA VAL A 414 25.96 2.44 -2.09
C VAL A 414 25.38 3.85 -2.15
N LEU A 415 24.43 4.15 -1.26
CA LEU A 415 23.87 5.49 -1.11
C LEU A 415 24.58 6.23 0.04
N ILE A 416 25.04 7.45 -0.23
CA ILE A 416 25.79 8.30 0.71
C ILE A 416 25.15 9.69 0.85
N ASP A 417 25.53 10.41 1.90
CA ASP A 417 25.15 11.81 2.07
C ASP A 417 25.86 12.72 1.06
N ALA A 418 25.23 13.86 0.71
CA ALA A 418 25.76 14.80 -0.28
C ALA A 418 27.10 15.43 0.14
N ASP A 419 27.29 15.75 1.42
CA ASP A 419 28.36 16.67 1.84
C ASP A 419 29.14 16.26 3.10
N ALA A 420 28.88 15.09 3.69
CA ALA A 420 29.67 14.63 4.84
C ALA A 420 29.92 13.12 4.77
N ALA A 421 31.19 12.73 4.95
CA ALA A 421 31.69 11.36 5.03
C ALA A 421 32.10 10.64 3.73
N ARG A 422 32.12 11.28 2.55
CA ARG A 422 32.64 10.62 1.32
C ARG A 422 34.06 10.09 1.51
N ASN A 423 34.98 10.95 1.96
CA ASN A 423 36.38 10.56 2.22
C ASN A 423 36.50 9.46 3.27
N PHE A 424 35.63 9.48 4.29
CA PHE A 424 35.61 8.46 5.33
C PHE A 424 35.13 7.11 4.79
N ILE A 425 34.09 7.10 3.96
CA ILE A 425 33.58 5.91 3.30
C ILE A 425 34.61 5.35 2.33
N GLU A 426 35.22 6.20 1.49
CA GLU A 426 36.26 5.78 0.55
C GLU A 426 37.48 5.20 1.30
N GLY A 427 37.97 5.89 2.34
CA GLY A 427 39.07 5.36 3.17
C GLY A 427 38.71 4.05 3.89
N THR A 428 37.46 3.89 4.32
CA THR A 428 36.96 2.64 4.91
C THR A 428 36.94 1.52 3.87
N LEU A 429 36.39 1.77 2.68
CA LEU A 429 36.35 0.80 1.58
C LEU A 429 37.75 0.38 1.15
N GLU A 430 38.72 1.31 1.07
CA GLU A 430 40.12 0.99 0.77
C GLU A 430 40.79 0.14 1.84
N ALA A 431 40.48 0.39 3.12
CA ALA A 431 40.99 -0.42 4.22
C ALA A 431 40.40 -1.84 4.20
N LEU A 432 39.08 -1.97 3.98
CA LEU A 432 38.40 -3.25 3.85
C LEU A 432 38.85 -4.01 2.59
N TRP A 433 39.10 -3.31 1.48
CA TRP A 433 39.65 -3.90 0.26
C TRP A 433 41.03 -4.51 0.50
N ARG A 434 41.92 -3.79 1.21
CA ARG A 434 43.24 -4.32 1.60
C ARG A 434 43.13 -5.58 2.46
N ALA A 435 42.15 -5.60 3.38
CA ALA A 435 41.87 -6.75 4.23
C ALA A 435 41.00 -7.85 3.56
N SER A 436 40.50 -7.62 2.34
CA SER A 436 39.59 -8.55 1.67
C SER A 436 40.27 -9.88 1.36
N ARG A 437 39.48 -10.94 1.37
CA ARG A 437 39.98 -12.29 1.18
C ARG A 437 40.61 -12.46 -0.21
N ALA A 438 41.56 -13.40 -0.31
CA ALA A 438 42.23 -13.70 -1.57
C ALA A 438 41.27 -14.34 -2.60
N ASP A 439 40.26 -15.07 -2.12
CA ASP A 439 39.23 -15.72 -2.92
C ASP A 439 38.02 -14.82 -3.22
N SER A 440 38.08 -13.53 -2.89
CA SER A 440 37.00 -12.59 -3.19
C SER A 440 36.74 -12.50 -4.70
N PRO A 441 35.47 -12.51 -5.15
CA PRO A 441 35.10 -12.40 -6.57
C PRO A 441 35.57 -11.07 -7.20
N ASN A 442 35.92 -10.09 -6.37
CA ASN A 442 36.31 -8.77 -6.81
C ASN A 442 37.82 -8.68 -7.09
N ARG A 443 38.64 -9.63 -6.61
CA ARG A 443 40.10 -9.64 -6.83
C ARG A 443 40.49 -9.85 -8.29
N SER A 444 39.70 -10.64 -9.02
CA SER A 444 39.89 -10.91 -10.46
C SER A 444 39.33 -9.82 -11.36
N ALA A 445 38.34 -9.06 -10.88
CA ALA A 445 37.69 -7.97 -11.61
C ALA A 445 38.41 -6.63 -11.39
N MET A 446 39.56 -6.44 -12.05
CA MET A 446 40.32 -5.18 -11.99
C MET A 446 39.96 -4.26 -13.18
N PRO A 447 39.69 -2.96 -12.97
CA PRO A 447 39.61 -2.27 -11.68
C PRO A 447 38.29 -2.56 -10.95
N ALA A 448 38.37 -2.95 -9.68
CA ALA A 448 37.21 -3.13 -8.81
C ALA A 448 36.57 -1.77 -8.51
N ARG A 449 35.30 -1.59 -8.89
CA ARG A 449 34.59 -0.32 -8.73
C ARG A 449 33.29 -0.51 -7.95
N VAL A 450 33.13 0.28 -6.90
CA VAL A 450 31.87 0.41 -6.15
C VAL A 450 31.09 1.59 -6.73
N ARG A 451 29.78 1.41 -6.95
CA ARG A 451 28.91 2.52 -7.39
C ARG A 451 28.44 3.32 -6.19
N LEU A 452 28.94 4.54 -6.04
CA LEU A 452 28.50 5.50 -5.03
C LEU A 452 27.45 6.44 -5.62
N LEU A 453 26.33 6.60 -4.93
CA LEU A 453 25.26 7.54 -5.27
C LEU A 453 25.06 8.54 -4.13
N GLU A 454 25.08 9.83 -4.44
CA GLU A 454 24.79 10.90 -3.48
C GLU A 454 23.29 11.15 -3.35
N ASP A 455 22.83 11.37 -2.11
CA ASP A 455 21.48 11.86 -1.83
C ASP A 455 21.30 13.30 -2.31
N ARG A 456 20.47 13.51 -3.33
CA ARG A 456 20.09 14.83 -3.88
C ARG A 456 18.61 15.14 -3.67
N GLY A 457 18.05 14.73 -2.53
CA GLY A 457 16.67 15.01 -2.16
C GLY A 457 15.64 14.31 -3.06
N ASP A 458 14.75 15.07 -3.69
CA ASP A 458 13.61 14.54 -4.46
C ASP A 458 14.01 13.67 -5.66
N ALA A 459 15.20 13.88 -6.24
CA ALA A 459 15.70 13.13 -7.39
C ALA A 459 16.39 11.81 -7.01
N THR A 460 16.75 11.62 -5.73
CA THR A 460 17.57 10.48 -5.26
C THR A 460 16.94 9.14 -5.64
N VAL A 461 15.65 8.98 -5.39
CA VAL A 461 14.95 7.70 -5.59
C VAL A 461 14.90 7.30 -7.06
N ALA A 462 14.72 8.27 -7.98
CA ALA A 462 14.70 7.98 -9.41
C ALA A 462 16.09 7.50 -9.87
N ARG A 463 17.14 8.27 -9.53
CA ARG A 463 18.53 7.90 -9.83
C ARG A 463 18.94 6.57 -9.20
N LEU A 464 18.44 6.29 -8.00
CA LEU A 464 18.72 5.06 -7.29
C LEU A 464 18.12 3.85 -8.01
N VAL A 465 16.85 3.93 -8.42
CA VAL A 465 16.21 2.87 -9.21
C VAL A 465 16.96 2.65 -10.52
N ASP A 466 17.34 3.73 -11.22
CA ASP A 466 18.12 3.62 -12.46
C ASP A 466 19.49 2.96 -12.22
N ALA A 467 20.20 3.33 -11.15
CA ALA A 467 21.49 2.74 -10.79
C ALA A 467 21.37 1.25 -10.45
N LEU A 468 20.31 0.84 -9.76
CA LEU A 468 20.02 -0.56 -9.43
C LEU A 468 19.68 -1.37 -10.69
N LEU A 469 18.90 -0.81 -11.62
CA LEU A 469 18.61 -1.45 -12.91
C LEU A 469 19.87 -1.62 -13.76
N GLN A 470 20.75 -0.61 -13.78
CA GLN A 470 22.05 -0.71 -14.44
C GLN A 470 22.97 -1.74 -13.77
N ALA A 471 22.86 -1.95 -12.46
CA ALA A 471 23.64 -2.96 -11.74
C ALA A 471 23.16 -4.37 -12.10
N LEU A 472 21.84 -4.57 -12.16
CA LEU A 472 21.24 -5.81 -12.66
C LEU A 472 21.67 -6.13 -14.10
N ALA A 473 21.64 -5.14 -15.00
CA ALA A 473 22.05 -5.33 -16.39
C ALA A 473 23.54 -5.69 -16.52
N ALA A 474 24.41 -5.03 -15.74
CA ALA A 474 25.84 -5.34 -15.72
C ALA A 474 26.11 -6.76 -15.20
N ALA A 475 25.45 -7.16 -14.12
CA ALA A 475 25.58 -8.48 -13.53
C ALA A 475 25.03 -9.62 -14.41
N ALA A 476 24.08 -9.31 -15.31
CA ALA A 476 23.61 -10.26 -16.31
C ALA A 476 24.62 -10.43 -17.46
N ALA A 477 25.33 -9.35 -17.82
CA ALA A 477 26.33 -9.37 -18.89
C ALA A 477 27.66 -10.04 -18.48
N SER A 478 28.00 -10.03 -17.19
CA SER A 478 29.19 -10.67 -16.63
C SER A 478 29.02 -12.17 -16.34
N ALA A 479 27.78 -12.69 -16.39
CA ALA A 479 27.52 -14.11 -16.19
C ALA A 479 28.01 -14.93 -17.40
N PRO A 480 28.84 -15.98 -17.21
CA PRO A 480 29.34 -16.77 -18.32
C PRO A 480 28.19 -17.49 -19.07
N PRO A 481 28.21 -17.55 -20.41
CA PRO A 481 27.18 -18.22 -21.19
C PRO A 481 27.18 -19.73 -20.86
N GLY A 482 26.07 -20.21 -20.29
CA GLY A 482 25.88 -21.63 -19.98
C GLY A 482 25.97 -22.02 -18.50
N VAL A 483 26.30 -21.08 -17.60
CA VAL A 483 26.15 -21.30 -16.15
C VAL A 483 24.91 -20.53 -15.71
N SER A 484 23.80 -21.24 -15.51
CA SER A 484 22.69 -20.72 -14.71
C SER A 484 23.28 -20.15 -13.41
N PRO A 485 22.94 -18.92 -13.00
CA PRO A 485 23.39 -18.43 -11.70
C PRO A 485 22.69 -19.28 -10.64
N ARG A 486 23.45 -20.25 -10.08
CA ARG A 486 23.25 -21.00 -8.82
C ARG A 486 22.98 -22.50 -8.98
N GLY A 487 23.87 -23.28 -8.37
CA GLY A 487 23.47 -24.44 -7.56
C GLY A 487 23.15 -24.00 -6.14
#